data_AF-A0A1Q7EMB9-F1
#
_entry.id   AF-A0A1Q7EMB9-F1
#
_cell.length_a   1.000
_cell.length_b   1.000
_cell.length_c   1.000
_cell.angle_alpha   90.00
_cell.angle_beta   90.00
_cell.angle_gamma   90.00
#
_symmetry.space_group_name_H-M   'P 1'
#
loop_
_entity.id
_entity.type
_entity.pdbx_description
1 polymer ?
#
loop_
_entity_poly.entity_id
_entity_poly.type
_entity_poly.pdbx_seq_one_letter_code
_entity_poly.pdbx_strand_id
1 'polypeptide(L)'
;MAAELFRVAKPGGLVAMANYSPGGYLGKLSQLIATFSAHPAFELPWPFLWGDEKEVRRRLGGLADSIEVVHRTLTFDSESVDKFVDFWQATNAPQAALKVMMPPETYQKVLDAKRLLIEELNESTDGRVKLSSPYILVLARRPT
;
A
#
# COMPACT_ATOMS: atom_id res chain seq x y z
N MET A 1 -8.30 -17.23 3.70
CA MET A 1 -7.85 -16.48 2.50
C MET A 1 -6.52 -17.00 1.94
N ALA A 2 -5.44 -17.09 2.73
CA ALA A 2 -4.13 -17.54 2.22
C ALA A 2 -4.14 -18.95 1.57
N ALA A 3 -4.90 -19.90 2.13
CA ALA A 3 -4.99 -21.27 1.63
C ALA A 3 -5.43 -21.38 0.16
N GLU A 4 -6.27 -20.46 -0.31
CA GLU A 4 -6.75 -20.46 -1.70
C GLU A 4 -5.62 -20.23 -2.71
N LEU A 5 -4.60 -19.44 -2.35
CA LEU A 5 -3.42 -19.22 -3.19
C LEU A 5 -2.67 -20.54 -3.46
N PHE A 6 -2.64 -21.44 -2.48
CA PHE A 6 -1.96 -22.73 -2.57
C PHE A 6 -2.85 -23.83 -3.13
N ARG A 7 -4.18 -23.75 -2.94
CA ARG A 7 -5.13 -24.71 -3.51
C ARG A 7 -5.05 -24.75 -5.04
N VAL A 8 -4.82 -23.59 -5.67
CA VAL A 8 -4.76 -23.45 -7.14
C VAL A 8 -3.36 -23.60 -7.73
N ALA A 9 -2.31 -23.48 -6.92
CA ALA A 9 -0.93 -23.74 -7.36
C ALA A 9 -0.73 -25.25 -7.54
N LYS A 10 -0.02 -25.72 -8.57
CA LYS A 10 0.37 -27.16 -8.66
C LYS A 10 1.30 -27.56 -7.50
N PRO A 11 1.41 -28.86 -7.12
CA PRO A 11 2.43 -29.32 -6.17
C PRO A 11 3.85 -28.85 -6.56
N GLY A 12 4.63 -28.38 -5.58
CA GLY A 12 5.94 -27.72 -5.83
C GLY A 12 5.87 -26.36 -6.54
N GLY A 13 4.67 -25.85 -6.83
CA GLY A 13 4.42 -24.58 -7.51
C GLY A 13 4.84 -23.36 -6.68
N LEU A 14 5.05 -22.24 -7.37
CA LEU A 14 5.43 -20.96 -6.75
C LEU A 14 4.20 -20.04 -6.62
N VAL A 15 3.96 -19.54 -5.41
CA VAL A 15 3.08 -18.40 -5.14
C VAL A 15 3.98 -17.18 -4.96
N ALA A 16 3.88 -16.20 -5.87
CA ALA A 16 4.65 -14.96 -5.83
C ALA A 16 3.71 -13.77 -5.57
N MET A 17 4.07 -12.90 -4.62
CA MET A 17 3.31 -11.69 -4.28
C MET A 17 4.25 -10.49 -4.15
N ALA A 18 3.75 -9.30 -4.48
CA ALA A 18 4.42 -8.02 -4.25
C ALA A 18 3.50 -7.14 -3.41
N ASN A 19 3.90 -6.86 -2.16
CA ASN A 19 3.01 -6.26 -1.18
C ASN A 19 3.65 -5.01 -0.59
N TYR A 20 2.97 -3.88 -0.70
CA TYR A 20 3.39 -2.63 -0.05
C TYR A 20 3.39 -2.79 1.47
N SER A 21 4.44 -2.28 2.10
CA SER A 21 4.62 -2.35 3.54
C SER A 21 3.85 -1.25 4.27
N PRO A 22 3.54 -1.43 5.57
CA PRO A 22 2.88 -0.40 6.39
C PRO A 22 3.58 0.95 6.43
N GLY A 23 4.90 0.98 6.20
CA GLY A 23 5.73 2.19 6.21
C GLY A 23 5.76 2.93 4.87
N GLY A 24 6.41 4.09 4.89
CA GLY A 24 6.58 4.97 3.72
C GLY A 24 5.28 5.61 3.24
N TYR A 25 5.34 6.21 2.06
CA TYR A 25 4.26 7.05 1.55
C TYR A 25 2.94 6.29 1.35
N LEU A 26 2.94 5.11 0.72
CA LEU A 26 1.68 4.40 0.43
C LEU A 26 0.96 3.91 1.69
N GLY A 27 1.73 3.38 2.66
CA GLY A 27 1.18 2.94 3.94
C GLY A 27 0.57 4.09 4.73
N LYS A 28 1.30 5.20 4.89
CA LYS A 28 0.80 6.40 5.57
C LYS A 28 -0.37 7.05 4.83
N LEU A 29 -0.35 7.08 3.50
CA LEU A 29 -1.47 7.61 2.70
C LEU A 29 -2.74 6.77 2.88
N SER A 30 -2.61 5.44 2.91
CA SER A 30 -3.75 4.56 3.16
C SER A 30 -4.36 4.79 4.54
N GLN A 31 -3.54 5.00 5.57
CA GLN A 31 -4.00 5.33 6.92
C GLN A 31 -4.72 6.69 6.93
N LEU A 32 -4.14 7.70 6.28
CA LEU A 32 -4.75 9.01 6.13
C LEU A 32 -6.13 8.92 5.44
N ILE A 33 -6.24 8.19 4.32
CA ILE A 33 -7.52 8.01 3.63
C ILE A 33 -8.56 7.32 4.54
N ALA A 34 -8.13 6.36 5.34
CA ALA A 34 -9.02 5.66 6.27
C ALA A 34 -9.62 6.59 7.33
N THR A 35 -8.90 7.64 7.79
CA THR A 35 -9.45 8.59 8.78
C THR A 35 -10.59 9.44 8.23
N PHE A 36 -10.70 9.59 6.91
CA PHE A 36 -11.78 10.32 6.25
C PHE A 36 -12.89 9.41 5.73
N SER A 37 -12.64 8.10 5.62
CA SER A 37 -13.59 7.16 5.04
C SER A 37 -14.64 6.74 6.06
N ALA A 38 -15.90 7.14 5.85
CA ALA A 38 -17.02 6.86 6.76
C ALA A 38 -17.60 5.43 6.63
N HIS A 39 -16.76 4.40 6.44
CA HIS A 39 -17.28 3.05 6.19
C HIS A 39 -17.56 2.28 7.50
N PRO A 40 -18.75 1.66 7.64
CA PRO A 40 -19.06 0.80 8.77
C PRO A 40 -18.16 -0.44 8.77
N ALA A 41 -17.86 -0.88 10.00
CA ALA A 41 -16.87 -1.87 10.41
C ALA A 41 -17.09 -3.29 9.85
N PHE A 42 -16.93 -3.52 8.54
CA PHE A 42 -16.33 -4.78 8.15
C PHE A 42 -14.84 -4.65 8.47
N GLU A 43 -14.43 -5.19 9.62
CA GLU A 43 -13.03 -5.29 10.05
C GLU A 43 -12.26 -6.23 9.13
N LEU A 44 -12.10 -5.82 7.88
CA LEU A 44 -11.15 -6.45 6.97
C LEU A 44 -9.76 -6.07 7.45
N PRO A 45 -8.86 -7.05 7.65
CA PRO A 45 -7.48 -6.75 8.01
C PRO A 45 -6.87 -5.80 6.99
N TRP A 46 -6.22 -4.75 7.48
CA TRP A 46 -5.61 -3.74 6.61
C TRP A 46 -4.64 -4.40 5.61
N PRO A 47 -4.80 -4.20 4.29
CA PRO A 47 -4.09 -4.99 3.28
C PRO A 47 -2.57 -4.81 3.31
N PHE A 48 -2.07 -3.66 3.79
CA PHE A 48 -0.63 -3.42 3.96
C PHE A 48 0.03 -4.34 4.98
N LEU A 49 -0.75 -5.04 5.82
CA LEU A 49 -0.21 -6.10 6.68
C LEU A 49 0.40 -7.25 5.88
N TRP A 50 0.04 -7.44 4.60
CA TRP A 50 0.74 -8.37 3.71
C TRP A 50 2.16 -7.92 3.33
N GLY A 51 2.51 -6.66 3.58
CA GLY A 51 3.85 -6.13 3.41
C GLY A 51 4.71 -6.19 4.67
N ASP A 52 4.19 -6.78 5.76
CA ASP A 52 4.95 -7.10 6.97
C ASP A 52 5.42 -8.56 6.93
N GLU A 53 6.73 -8.77 7.07
CA GLU A 53 7.34 -10.09 6.94
C GLU A 53 6.84 -11.07 8.02
N LYS A 54 6.68 -10.60 9.26
CA LYS A 54 6.24 -11.47 10.36
C LYS A 54 4.81 -11.95 10.11
N GLU A 55 3.95 -11.05 9.65
CA GLU A 55 2.57 -11.36 9.33
C GLU A 55 2.45 -12.29 8.12
N VAL A 56 3.27 -12.10 7.07
CA VAL A 56 3.34 -13.03 5.93
C VAL A 56 3.74 -14.43 6.41
N ARG A 57 4.82 -14.54 7.19
CA ARG A 57 5.29 -15.84 7.70
C ARG A 57 4.22 -16.51 8.55
N ARG A 58 3.49 -15.75 9.37
CA ARG A 58 2.37 -16.25 10.17
C ARG A 58 1.20 -16.74 9.29
N ARG A 59 0.83 -15.97 8.26
CA ARG A 59 -0.30 -16.29 7.35
C ARG A 59 -0.02 -17.48 6.45
N LEU A 60 1.24 -17.67 6.03
CA LEU A 60 1.66 -18.74 5.13
C LEU A 60 2.23 -19.97 5.85
N GLY A 61 2.43 -19.88 7.17
CA GLY A 61 2.88 -20.99 7.99
C GLY A 61 1.97 -22.20 7.86
N GLY A 62 2.57 -23.37 7.60
CA GLY A 62 1.84 -24.62 7.37
C GLY A 62 1.20 -24.75 5.99
N LEU A 63 1.30 -23.74 5.11
CA LEU A 63 0.80 -23.81 3.73
C LEU A 63 1.92 -23.96 2.69
N ALA A 64 3.16 -23.62 3.06
CA ALA A 64 4.33 -23.60 2.19
C ALA A 64 5.51 -24.36 2.80
N ASP A 65 6.28 -25.06 1.96
CA ASP A 65 7.54 -25.71 2.36
C ASP A 65 8.67 -24.71 2.59
N SER A 66 8.63 -23.59 1.86
CA SER A 66 9.61 -22.51 1.98
C SER A 66 8.95 -21.17 1.71
N ILE A 67 9.45 -20.14 2.40
CA ILE A 67 9.02 -18.74 2.27
C ILE A 67 10.27 -17.87 2.25
N GLU A 68 10.56 -17.31 1.08
CA GLU A 68 11.57 -16.27 0.89
C GLU A 68 10.87 -14.90 0.86
N VAL A 69 11.50 -13.92 1.52
CA VAL A 69 11.01 -12.53 1.58
C VAL A 69 12.14 -11.61 1.15
N VAL A 70 11.85 -10.76 0.17
CA VAL A 70 12.84 -9.84 -0.41
C VAL A 70 12.33 -8.41 -0.25
N HIS A 71 13.07 -7.58 0.48
CA HIS A 71 12.73 -6.18 0.73
C HIS A 71 13.16 -5.30 -0.44
N ARG A 72 12.28 -4.36 -0.83
CA ARG A 72 12.48 -3.41 -1.92
C ARG A 72 11.84 -2.07 -1.56
N THR A 73 12.21 -1.03 -2.30
CA THR A 73 11.64 0.32 -2.16
C THR A 73 11.19 0.83 -3.51
N LEU A 74 9.92 1.22 -3.60
CA LEU A 74 9.39 2.02 -4.69
C LEU A 74 9.65 3.49 -4.38
N THR A 75 10.19 4.23 -5.33
CA THR A 75 10.36 5.69 -5.22
C THR A 75 9.36 6.36 -6.13
N PHE A 76 8.66 7.36 -5.61
CA PHE A 76 7.85 8.27 -6.40
C PHE A 76 8.57 9.60 -6.54
N ASP A 77 8.61 10.14 -7.74
CA ASP A 77 9.20 11.43 -8.04
C ASP A 77 8.23 12.35 -8.81
N SER A 78 8.38 13.66 -8.60
CA SER A 78 7.66 14.68 -9.36
C SER A 78 8.37 16.02 -9.29
N GLU A 79 8.13 16.86 -10.29
CA GLU A 79 8.72 18.20 -10.38
C GLU A 79 8.22 19.15 -9.29
N SER A 80 7.03 18.90 -8.72
CA SER A 80 6.48 19.68 -7.61
C SER A 80 5.37 18.91 -6.86
N VAL A 81 5.05 19.38 -5.65
CA VAL A 81 3.94 18.83 -4.85
C VAL A 81 2.60 18.95 -5.57
N ASP A 82 2.35 20.08 -6.26
CA ASP A 82 1.10 20.30 -6.99
C ASP A 82 0.91 19.28 -8.12
N LYS A 83 1.92 19.10 -8.96
CA LYS A 83 1.89 18.12 -10.05
C LYS A 83 1.68 16.70 -9.53
N PHE A 84 2.33 16.36 -8.42
CA PHE A 84 2.16 15.06 -7.79
C PHE A 84 0.73 14.86 -7.26
N VAL A 85 0.18 15.86 -6.57
CA VAL A 85 -1.19 15.81 -6.04
C VAL A 85 -2.19 15.65 -7.19
N ASP A 86 -2.08 16.45 -8.25
CA ASP A 86 -2.94 16.39 -9.43
C ASP A 86 -2.89 15.03 -10.12
N PHE A 87 -1.69 14.51 -10.38
CA PHE A 87 -1.50 13.18 -10.97
C PHE A 87 -2.20 12.09 -10.16
N TRP A 88 -2.01 12.10 -8.84
CA TRP A 88 -2.61 11.11 -7.95
C TRP A 88 -4.13 11.23 -7.87
N GLN A 89 -4.67 12.45 -7.90
CA GLN A 89 -6.13 12.63 -7.94
C GLN A 89 -6.76 12.05 -9.22
N ALA A 90 -6.03 12.10 -10.34
CA ALA A 90 -6.50 11.59 -11.62
C ALA A 90 -6.36 10.06 -11.76
N THR A 91 -5.38 9.46 -11.10
CA THR A 91 -4.96 8.06 -11.37
C THR A 91 -5.20 7.09 -10.23
N ASN A 92 -5.29 7.56 -8.97
CA ASN A 92 -5.46 6.69 -7.83
C ASN A 92 -6.95 6.49 -7.52
N ALA A 93 -7.48 5.31 -7.85
CA ALA A 93 -8.90 4.99 -7.74
C ALA A 93 -9.49 5.24 -6.32
N PRO A 94 -8.82 4.89 -5.21
CA PRO A 94 -9.32 5.25 -3.88
C PRO A 94 -9.49 6.77 -3.68
N GLN A 95 -8.56 7.60 -4.17
CA GLN A 95 -8.69 9.06 -4.06
C GLN A 95 -9.78 9.61 -4.97
N ALA A 96 -9.89 9.10 -6.19
CA ALA A 96 -10.97 9.45 -7.09
C ALA A 96 -12.35 9.12 -6.48
N ALA A 97 -12.46 7.99 -5.77
CA ALA A 97 -13.68 7.62 -5.06
C ALA A 97 -14.02 8.60 -3.92
N LEU A 98 -13.05 8.99 -3.09
CA LEU A 98 -13.29 10.00 -2.03
C LEU A 98 -13.79 11.33 -2.61
N LYS A 99 -13.21 11.77 -3.73
CA LYS A 99 -13.61 13.01 -4.42
C LYS A 99 -15.08 12.97 -4.84
N VAL A 100 -15.57 11.81 -5.30
CA VAL A 100 -16.95 11.62 -5.73
C VAL A 100 -17.89 11.49 -4.53
N MET A 101 -17.45 10.84 -3.44
CA MET A 101 -18.30 10.53 -2.30
C MET A 101 -18.44 11.69 -1.29
N MET A 102 -17.53 12.65 -1.30
CA MET A 102 -17.45 13.70 -0.28
C MET A 102 -17.90 15.07 -0.82
N PRO A 103 -18.52 15.91 0.04
CA PRO A 103 -18.70 17.32 -0.27
C PRO A 103 -17.36 18.01 -0.59
N PRO A 104 -17.32 19.00 -1.50
CA PRO A 104 -16.09 19.67 -1.90
C PRO A 104 -15.24 20.20 -0.74
N GLU A 105 -15.87 20.79 0.27
CA GLU A 105 -15.19 21.32 1.45
C GLU A 105 -14.57 20.25 2.34
N THR A 106 -15.14 19.03 2.34
CA THR A 106 -14.57 17.89 3.06
C THR A 106 -13.42 17.29 2.28
N TYR A 107 -13.58 17.17 0.96
CA TYR A 107 -12.50 16.67 0.09
C TYR A 107 -11.29 17.62 0.09
N GLN A 108 -11.50 18.93 0.20
CA GLN A 108 -10.39 19.88 0.35
C GLN A 108 -9.52 19.57 1.59
N LYS A 109 -10.13 19.19 2.72
CA LYS A 109 -9.38 18.77 3.93
C LYS A 109 -8.54 17.51 3.68
N VAL A 110 -9.01 16.60 2.83
CA VAL A 110 -8.23 15.41 2.41
C VAL A 110 -6.99 15.85 1.62
N LEU A 111 -7.14 16.81 0.71
CA LEU A 111 -6.04 17.35 -0.09
C LEU A 111 -5.02 18.09 0.79
N ASP A 112 -5.48 18.91 1.73
CA ASP A 112 -4.61 19.65 2.64
C ASP A 112 -3.80 18.69 3.52
N ALA A 113 -4.46 17.68 4.10
CA ALA A 113 -3.78 16.67 4.91
C ALA A 113 -2.79 15.81 4.09
N LYS A 114 -3.14 15.52 2.82
CA LYS A 114 -2.24 14.82 1.90
C LYS A 114 -0.99 15.67 1.59
N ARG A 115 -1.13 16.98 1.41
CA ARG A 115 0.01 17.88 1.17
C ARG A 115 0.96 17.91 2.35
N LEU A 116 0.43 18.04 3.57
CA LEU A 116 1.21 17.96 4.80
C LEU A 116 1.94 16.61 4.91
N LEU A 117 1.28 15.50 4.57
CA LEU A 117 1.91 14.18 4.55
C LEU A 117 3.05 14.09 3.52
N ILE A 118 2.86 14.67 2.32
CA ILE A 118 3.90 14.72 1.30
C ILE A 118 5.09 15.53 1.83
N GLU A 119 4.85 16.71 2.40
CA GLU A 119 5.89 17.56 2.98
C GLU A 119 6.66 16.86 4.11
N GLU A 120 5.99 16.15 5.02
CA GLU A 120 6.62 15.38 6.10
C GLU A 120 7.57 14.30 5.57
N LEU A 121 7.19 13.63 4.48
CA LEU A 121 7.89 12.46 3.96
C LEU A 121 8.83 12.77 2.80
N ASN A 122 8.82 13.99 2.27
CA ASN A 122 9.59 14.35 1.09
C ASN A 122 11.09 14.30 1.40
N GLU A 123 11.82 13.50 0.64
CA GLU A 123 13.27 13.38 0.74
C GLU A 123 14.00 14.47 -0.08
N SER A 124 13.28 15.23 -0.91
CA SER A 124 13.87 16.35 -1.66
C SER A 124 13.74 17.67 -0.91
N THR A 125 14.74 18.54 -1.08
CA THR A 125 14.80 19.87 -0.44
C THR A 125 14.74 21.03 -1.44
N ASP A 126 14.52 20.74 -2.73
CA ASP A 126 14.62 21.70 -3.83
C ASP A 126 13.27 22.00 -4.52
N GLY A 127 12.17 21.74 -3.82
CA GLY A 127 10.81 21.94 -4.33
C GLY A 127 10.26 20.77 -5.16
N ARG A 128 11.10 19.79 -5.54
CA ARG A 128 10.67 18.52 -6.12
C ARG A 128 10.06 17.60 -5.06
N VAL A 129 9.41 16.53 -5.52
CA VAL A 129 8.92 15.44 -4.67
C VAL A 129 9.81 14.23 -4.89
N LYS A 130 10.26 13.62 -3.79
CA LYS A 130 10.83 12.28 -3.74
C LYS A 130 10.29 11.55 -2.52
N LEU A 131 9.50 10.51 -2.73
CA LEU A 131 8.82 9.77 -1.67
C LEU A 131 9.15 8.28 -1.76
N SER A 132 9.68 7.72 -0.67
CA SER A 132 9.94 6.28 -0.58
C SER A 132 8.74 5.51 -0.05
N SER A 133 8.46 4.36 -0.67
CA SER A 133 7.48 3.40 -0.21
C SER A 133 8.07 1.99 -0.23
N PRO A 134 8.38 1.40 0.94
CA PRO A 134 8.87 0.03 1.02
C PRO A 134 7.78 -0.97 0.60
N TYR A 135 8.24 -2.10 0.06
CA TYR A 135 7.40 -3.26 -0.25
C TYR A 135 8.24 -4.53 -0.16
N ILE A 136 7.58 -5.66 0.03
CA ILE A 136 8.23 -6.97 0.01
C ILE A 136 7.75 -7.80 -1.17
N LEU A 137 8.67 -8.54 -1.77
CA LEU A 137 8.34 -9.69 -2.60
C LEU A 137 8.32 -10.93 -1.72
N VAL A 138 7.25 -11.72 -1.84
CA VAL A 138 7.09 -12.99 -1.14
C VAL A 138 7.12 -14.10 -2.17
N LEU A 139 8.02 -15.06 -2.01
CA LEU A 139 8.16 -16.24 -2.85
C LEU A 139 7.95 -17.47 -1.99
N ALA A 140 6.78 -18.12 -2.13
CA ALA A 140 6.41 -19.27 -1.31
C ALA A 140 6.17 -20.51 -2.17
N ARG A 141 6.74 -21.65 -1.77
CA ARG A 141 6.61 -22.92 -2.51
C ARG A 141 5.52 -23.80 -1.90
N ARG A 142 4.56 -24.23 -2.73
CA ARG A 142 3.55 -25.21 -2.32
C ARG A 142 4.24 -26.55 -2.02
N PRO A 143 3.82 -27.26 -0.96
CA PRO A 143 4.27 -28.62 -0.70
C PRO A 143 4.11 -29.54 -1.92
N THR A 144 5.04 -30.49 -2.06
CA THR A 144 4.97 -31.55 -3.08
C THR A 144 3.96 -32.62 -2.73
#